data_AF-A0A852H4A4-F1
#
_entry.id   AF-A0A852H4A4-F1
#
_cell.length_a   1.000
_cell.length_b   1.000
_cell.length_c   1.000
_cell.angle_alpha   90.00
_cell.angle_beta   90.00
_cell.angle_gamma   90.00
#
_symmetry.space_group_name_H-M   'P 1'
#
loop_
_entity.id
_entity.type
_entity.pdbx_description
1 polymer ?
#
loop_
_entity_poly.entity_id
_entity_poly.type
_entity_poly.pdbx_seq_one_letter_code
_entity_poly.pdbx_strand_id
1 'polypeptide(L)'
;AQNGVAPGGGHLEEDTSFRWQCVEQPIGKLLFRRFLEGRPELAAAGALWAELEAYEQCEEEERAGAAAAIRSRFFTPGGAQHCAFLSAAAVAGPPAGEAPP
;
A
#
# COMPACT_ATOMS: atom_id res chain seq x y z
N ALA A 1 2.49 45.16 -35.23
CA ALA A 1 2.20 45.31 -33.80
C ALA A 1 1.68 43.98 -33.27
N GLN A 2 2.12 43.66 -32.07
CA GLN A 2 1.94 42.42 -31.31
C GLN A 2 0.46 42.05 -31.11
N ASN A 3 0.16 40.76 -31.07
CA ASN A 3 -0.74 40.20 -30.07
C ASN A 3 -0.40 38.72 -29.89
N GLY A 4 0.52 38.47 -28.97
CA GLY A 4 0.80 37.13 -28.47
C GLY A 4 -0.41 36.62 -27.71
N VAL A 5 -1.10 35.64 -28.30
CA VAL A 5 -1.99 34.77 -27.55
C VAL A 5 -1.10 33.88 -26.70
N ALA A 6 -0.97 34.22 -25.42
CA ALA A 6 -0.52 33.25 -24.44
C ALA A 6 -1.56 32.11 -24.41
N PRO A 7 -1.15 30.82 -24.47
CA PRO A 7 -2.04 29.74 -24.09
C PRO A 7 -2.16 29.76 -22.56
N GLY A 8 -2.92 30.75 -22.06
CA GLY A 8 -3.41 30.78 -20.70
C GLY A 8 -4.61 29.86 -20.62
N GLY A 9 -4.40 28.66 -20.09
CA GLY A 9 -5.44 27.67 -19.92
C GLY A 9 -4.85 26.27 -19.89
N GLY A 10 -3.83 26.04 -19.05
CA GLY A 10 -3.51 24.69 -18.62
C GLY A 10 -4.75 24.17 -17.90
N HIS A 11 -5.58 23.42 -18.62
CA HIS A 11 -6.62 22.62 -18.01
C HIS A 11 -5.90 21.75 -17.00
N LEU A 12 -6.07 22.06 -15.71
CA LEU A 12 -5.72 21.15 -14.61
C LEU A 12 -6.60 19.93 -14.81
N GLU A 13 -6.23 19.03 -15.72
CA GLU A 13 -6.71 17.65 -15.65
C GLU A 13 -6.15 17.12 -14.34
N GLU A 14 -6.95 17.22 -13.30
CA GLU A 14 -6.67 16.60 -12.02
C GLU A 14 -6.45 15.11 -12.31
N ASP A 15 -5.23 14.63 -12.09
CA ASP A 15 -4.90 13.23 -12.35
C ASP A 15 -5.85 12.36 -11.53
N THR A 16 -6.74 11.65 -12.22
CA THR A 16 -7.77 10.81 -11.58
C THR A 16 -7.28 9.39 -11.32
N SER A 17 -5.99 9.11 -11.56
CA SER A 17 -5.41 7.80 -11.30
C SER A 17 -5.47 7.47 -9.80
N PHE A 18 -5.72 6.20 -9.50
CA PHE A 18 -5.73 5.69 -8.14
C PHE A 18 -4.41 5.96 -7.42
N ARG A 19 -3.29 5.82 -8.13
CA ARG A 19 -1.96 6.04 -7.57
C ARG A 19 -1.81 7.49 -7.09
N TRP A 20 -2.15 8.46 -7.92
CA TRP A 20 -2.08 9.86 -7.54
C TRP A 20 -3.02 10.15 -6.36
N GLN A 21 -4.31 9.82 -6.52
CA GLN A 21 -5.36 10.19 -5.56
C GLN A 21 -5.23 9.47 -4.22
N CYS A 22 -4.92 8.18 -4.20
CA CYS A 22 -5.03 7.34 -2.99
C CYS A 22 -3.68 6.93 -2.39
N VAL A 23 -2.55 7.19 -3.06
CA VAL A 23 -1.23 6.76 -2.58
C VAL A 23 -0.28 7.95 -2.43
N GLU A 24 -0.19 8.81 -3.42
CA GLU A 24 0.78 9.93 -3.42
C GLU A 24 0.24 11.18 -2.74
N GLN A 25 -1.05 11.49 -2.90
CA GLN A 25 -1.70 12.59 -2.19
C GLN A 25 -1.92 12.24 -0.71
N PRO A 26 -1.31 12.94 0.26
CA PRO A 26 -1.38 12.56 1.68
C PRO A 26 -2.80 12.54 2.24
N ILE A 27 -3.61 13.55 1.89
CA ILE A 27 -5.01 13.63 2.32
C ILE A 27 -5.83 12.53 1.66
N GLY A 28 -5.64 12.29 0.36
CA GLY A 28 -6.36 11.25 -0.36
C GLY A 28 -6.02 9.85 0.16
N LYS A 29 -4.74 9.56 0.45
CA LYS A 29 -4.31 8.34 1.14
C LYS A 29 -4.94 8.18 2.52
N LEU A 30 -5.00 9.25 3.31
CA LEU A 30 -5.65 9.22 4.62
C LEU A 30 -7.15 8.88 4.50
N LEU A 31 -7.87 9.54 3.60
CA LEU A 31 -9.29 9.29 3.37
C LEU A 31 -9.53 7.87 2.85
N PHE A 32 -8.70 7.40 1.93
CA PHE A 32 -8.79 6.05 1.40
C PHE A 32 -8.54 5.00 2.48
N ARG A 33 -7.57 5.21 3.39
CA ARG A 33 -7.38 4.35 4.57
C ARG A 33 -8.61 4.25 5.45
N ARG A 34 -9.25 5.39 5.76
CA ARG A 34 -10.50 5.40 6.53
C ARG A 34 -11.62 4.65 5.83
N PHE A 35 -11.70 4.76 4.50
CA PHE A 35 -12.65 3.99 3.71
C PHE A 35 -12.38 2.47 3.79
N LEU A 36 -11.12 2.04 3.74
CA LEU A 36 -10.75 0.62 3.91
C LEU A 36 -11.10 0.12 5.31
N GLU A 37 -10.79 0.89 6.35
CA GLU A 37 -11.10 0.57 7.75
C GLU A 37 -12.61 0.42 8.01
N GLY A 38 -13.42 1.24 7.35
CA GLY A 38 -14.88 1.25 7.51
C GLY A 38 -15.61 0.11 6.79
N ARG A 39 -14.92 -0.69 5.97
CA ARG A 39 -15.52 -1.77 5.18
C ARG A 39 -14.95 -3.12 5.59
N PRO A 40 -15.74 -4.02 6.23
CA PRO A 40 -15.25 -5.31 6.72
C PRO A 40 -14.50 -6.14 5.67
N GLU A 41 -14.97 -6.11 4.43
CA GLU A 41 -14.38 -6.82 3.29
C GLU A 41 -13.04 -6.24 2.80
N LEU A 42 -12.73 -4.98 3.14
CA LEU A 42 -11.48 -4.30 2.78
C LEU A 42 -10.55 -4.07 3.98
N ALA A 43 -11.07 -4.20 5.21
CA ALA A 43 -10.34 -3.89 6.44
C ALA A 43 -9.04 -4.68 6.58
N ALA A 44 -9.02 -5.95 6.16
CA ALA A 44 -7.80 -6.76 6.18
C ALA A 44 -6.71 -6.21 5.23
N ALA A 45 -7.08 -5.73 4.04
CA ALA A 45 -6.14 -5.12 3.09
C ALA A 45 -5.59 -3.79 3.62
N GLY A 46 -6.46 -2.95 4.20
CA GLY A 46 -6.04 -1.70 4.84
C GLY A 46 -5.09 -1.92 6.01
N ALA A 47 -5.38 -2.91 6.86
CA ALA A 47 -4.52 -3.30 7.97
C ALA A 47 -3.16 -3.83 7.49
N LEU A 48 -3.13 -4.72 6.48
CA LEU A 48 -1.88 -5.21 5.91
C LEU A 48 -1.02 -4.06 5.39
N TRP A 49 -1.61 -3.11 4.65
CA TRP A 49 -0.86 -1.97 4.12
C TRP A 49 -0.25 -1.12 5.24
N ALA A 50 -0.99 -0.85 6.31
CA ALA A 50 -0.45 -0.10 7.46
C ALA A 50 0.72 -0.84 8.13
N GLU A 51 0.63 -2.17 8.27
CA GLU A 51 1.68 -2.99 8.87
C GLU A 51 2.93 -3.09 7.98
N LEU A 52 2.77 -3.11 6.65
CA LEU A 52 3.91 -3.06 5.73
C LEU A 52 4.65 -1.73 5.80
N GLU A 53 3.94 -0.61 5.92
CA GLU A 53 4.59 0.69 6.11
C GLU A 53 5.30 0.79 7.47
N ALA A 54 4.69 0.25 8.52
CA ALA A 54 5.35 0.17 9.82
C ALA A 54 6.61 -0.71 9.74
N TYR A 55 6.55 -1.84 9.04
CA TYR A 55 7.67 -2.74 8.80
C TYR A 55 8.83 -2.07 8.05
N GLU A 56 8.55 -1.21 7.07
CA GLU A 56 9.58 -0.42 6.37
C GLU A 56 10.32 0.54 7.31
N GLN A 57 9.71 0.92 8.43
CA GLN A 57 10.32 1.75 9.47
C GLN A 57 10.90 0.95 10.65
N CYS A 58 10.81 -0.40 10.63
CA CYS A 58 11.36 -1.22 11.70
C CYS A 58 12.89 -1.23 11.70
N GLU A 59 13.44 -1.12 12.91
CA GLU A 59 14.86 -1.37 13.18
C GLU A 59 15.23 -2.83 12.85
N GLU A 60 16.49 -3.07 12.54
CA GLU A 60 17.00 -4.40 12.13
C GLU A 60 16.66 -5.49 13.15
N GLU A 61 16.79 -5.17 14.44
CA GLU A 61 16.56 -6.09 15.55
C GLU A 61 15.09 -6.54 15.65
N GLU A 62 14.16 -5.68 15.25
CA GLU A 62 12.71 -5.92 15.32
C GLU A 62 12.17 -6.56 14.03
N ARG A 63 12.87 -6.37 12.91
CA ARG A 63 12.42 -6.71 11.56
C ARG A 63 12.04 -8.19 11.43
N ALA A 64 12.83 -9.10 11.98
CA ALA A 64 12.53 -10.53 11.92
C ALA A 64 11.20 -10.88 12.61
N GLY A 65 10.93 -10.26 13.77
CA GLY A 65 9.69 -10.43 14.53
C GLY A 65 8.49 -9.84 13.80
N ALA A 66 8.63 -8.61 13.30
CA ALA A 66 7.58 -7.93 12.53
C ALA A 66 7.20 -8.72 11.26
N ALA A 67 8.19 -9.22 10.51
CA ALA A 67 7.94 -10.07 9.34
C ALA A 67 7.16 -11.36 9.70
N ALA A 68 7.51 -12.00 10.82
CA ALA A 68 6.81 -13.19 11.27
C ALA A 68 5.35 -12.89 11.67
N ALA A 69 5.10 -11.76 12.34
CA ALA A 69 3.77 -11.30 12.70
C ALA A 69 2.90 -11.00 11.46
N ILE A 70 3.46 -10.34 10.45
CA ILE A 70 2.76 -10.06 9.18
C ILE A 70 2.35 -11.37 8.49
N ARG A 71 3.30 -12.32 8.36
CA ARG A 71 3.03 -13.61 7.71
C ARG A 71 1.93 -14.41 8.41
N SER A 72 1.99 -14.52 9.73
CA SER A 72 1.01 -15.30 10.50
C SER A 72 -0.38 -14.67 10.48
N ARG A 73 -0.46 -13.33 10.54
CA ARG A 73 -1.73 -12.59 10.59
C ARG A 73 -2.43 -12.48 9.23
N PHE A 74 -1.67 -12.19 8.16
CA PHE A 74 -2.24 -11.81 6.87
C PHE A 74 -2.04 -12.84 5.76
N PHE A 75 -0.94 -13.59 5.74
CA PHE A 75 -0.63 -14.49 4.61
C PHE A 75 -1.05 -15.93 4.84
N THR A 76 -1.29 -16.31 6.10
CA THR A 76 -1.60 -17.68 6.48
C THR A 76 -3.11 -17.92 6.42
N PRO A 77 -3.61 -18.94 5.69
CA PRO A 77 -5.00 -19.34 5.75
C PRO A 77 -5.44 -19.63 7.20
N GLY A 78 -6.53 -18.99 7.64
CA GLY A 78 -7.01 -19.07 9.03
C GLY A 78 -6.35 -18.07 10.00
N GLY A 79 -5.41 -17.25 9.54
CA GLY A 79 -4.92 -16.09 10.27
C GLY A 79 -6.03 -15.07 10.53
N ALA A 80 -5.90 -14.30 11.63
CA ALA A 80 -6.96 -13.40 12.11
C ALA A 80 -7.45 -12.38 11.07
N GLN A 81 -6.58 -11.98 10.13
CA GLN A 81 -6.91 -11.08 9.02
C GLN A 81 -6.37 -11.60 7.69
N HIS A 82 -6.53 -12.90 7.46
CA HIS A 82 -6.05 -13.54 6.24
C HIS A 82 -6.51 -12.81 4.96
N CYS A 83 -5.55 -12.34 4.17
CA CYS A 83 -5.75 -11.62 2.92
C CYS A 83 -5.91 -12.61 1.75
N ALA A 84 -7.10 -13.19 1.62
CA ALA A 84 -7.40 -14.21 0.59
C ALA A 84 -7.29 -13.72 -0.86
N PHE A 85 -7.15 -12.41 -1.09
CA PHE A 85 -6.93 -11.84 -2.43
C PHE A 85 -5.48 -12.00 -2.91
N LEU A 86 -4.53 -12.31 -2.01
CA LEU A 86 -3.13 -12.51 -2.37
C LEU A 86 -2.94 -13.86 -3.06
N SER A 87 -2.17 -13.86 -4.15
CA SER A 87 -1.79 -15.09 -4.82
C SER A 87 -0.72 -15.85 -4.02
N ALA A 88 -0.63 -17.16 -4.24
CA ALA A 88 0.42 -18.00 -3.64
C ALA A 88 1.83 -17.47 -3.94
N ALA A 89 2.05 -16.93 -5.14
CA ALA A 89 3.32 -16.34 -5.55
C ALA A 89 3.66 -15.05 -4.77
N ALA A 90 2.66 -14.24 -4.43
CA ALA A 90 2.86 -13.00 -3.68
C ALA A 90 3.22 -13.25 -2.20
N VAL A 91 2.75 -14.37 -1.63
CA VAL A 91 3.04 -14.76 -0.24
C VAL A 91 4.24 -15.71 -0.13
N ALA A 92 4.68 -16.28 -1.23
CA ALA A 92 5.93 -17.04 -1.29
C ALA A 92 7.08 -16.06 -1.08
N GLY A 93 7.84 -16.25 0.00
CA GLY A 93 9.11 -15.55 0.19
C GLY A 93 10.08 -15.86 -0.95
N PRO A 94 11.23 -15.15 -1.03
CA PRO A 94 12.26 -15.47 -2.02
C PRO A 94 12.62 -16.96 -1.93
N PRO A 95 12.92 -17.62 -3.07
CA PRO A 95 13.35 -19.00 -3.06
C PRO A 95 14.54 -19.15 -2.11
N ALA A 96 14.53 -20.22 -1.30
CA ALA A 96 15.55 -20.46 -0.30
C ALA A 96 16.95 -20.42 -0.94
N GLY A 97 17.74 -19.39 -0.62
CA GLY A 97 19.13 -19.24 -1.06
C GLY A 97 19.50 -17.92 -1.72
N GLU A 98 18.55 -17.05 -2.05
CA GLU A 98 18.86 -15.72 -2.59
C GLU A 98 18.97 -14.71 -1.44
N ALA A 99 20.20 -14.46 -0.97
CA ALA A 99 20.49 -13.35 -0.09
C ALA A 99 20.26 -12.02 -0.84
N PRO A 100 19.74 -10.98 -0.19
CA PRO A 100 19.65 -9.66 -0.82
C PRO A 100 21.06 -9.16 -1.19
N PRO A 101 21.21 -8.37 -2.28
CA PRO A 101 22.48 -7.79 -2.68
C PRO A 101 23.04 -6.81 -1.64
#